data_AF-A0A3P8UMY2-F1
#
_entry.id   AF-A0A3P8UMY2-F1
#
_cell.length_a   1.000
_cell.length_b   1.000
_cell.length_c   1.000
_cell.angle_alpha   90.00
_cell.angle_beta   90.00
_cell.angle_gamma   90.00
#
_symmetry.space_group_name_H-M   'P 1'
#
loop_
_entity.id
_entity.type
_entity.pdbx_description
1 polymer ?
#
loop_
_entity_poly.entity_id
_entity_poly.type
_entity_poly.pdbx_seq_one_letter_code
_entity_poly.pdbx_strand_id
1 'polypeptide(L)'
;FTVQHDLETKPEPAEREVWANKVEFVLAVVGHIVGLGNVWRFPYLCYKNGGGAFFIPYVLFLFTCGLPLFLLETSLGQYTSSGGITCWRETCPLFEGLGYGSQVVTLYTGIYYIIILAWAFLYLFSSFESVLPWASCDNAWNTSNSLLKFNKKNFKDIF
;
A
#
# COMPACT_ATOMS: atom_id res chain seq x y z
N PHE A 1 -61.30 -12.22 -0.53
CA PHE A 1 -60.80 -12.50 0.83
C PHE A 1 -60.14 -13.87 0.75
N THR A 2 -58.83 -13.98 0.54
CA THR A 2 -57.78 -13.56 1.48
C THR A 2 -56.51 -13.19 0.71
N VAL A 3 -56.01 -11.96 0.94
CA VAL A 3 -54.66 -11.55 0.52
C VAL A 3 -53.74 -12.00 1.63
N GLN A 4 -52.87 -12.98 1.35
CA GLN A 4 -51.75 -13.31 2.21
C GLN A 4 -50.74 -12.18 2.06
N HIS A 5 -50.68 -11.31 3.07
CA HIS A 5 -49.62 -10.33 3.19
C HIS A 5 -48.40 -11.10 3.69
N ASP A 6 -47.52 -11.52 2.78
CA ASP A 6 -46.21 -12.03 3.14
C ASP A 6 -45.54 -10.95 4.00
N LEU A 7 -45.38 -11.26 5.29
CA LEU A 7 -44.58 -10.47 6.20
C LEU A 7 -43.15 -10.60 5.71
N GLU A 8 -42.72 -9.66 4.88
CA GLU A 8 -41.34 -9.47 4.51
C GLU A 8 -40.56 -9.28 5.82
N THR A 9 -39.96 -10.37 6.31
CA THR A 9 -39.02 -10.36 7.42
C THR A 9 -37.91 -9.42 7.01
N LYS A 10 -37.99 -8.17 7.50
CA LYS A 10 -36.94 -7.17 7.40
C LYS A 10 -35.64 -7.90 7.74
N PRO A 11 -34.64 -7.97 6.85
CA PRO A 11 -33.43 -8.73 7.13
C PRO A 11 -32.89 -8.18 8.45
N GLU A 12 -32.78 -9.07 9.45
CA GLU A 12 -32.05 -8.75 10.67
C GLU A 12 -30.72 -8.13 10.24
N PRO A 13 -30.32 -6.98 10.81
CA PRO A 13 -29.09 -6.33 10.41
C PRO A 13 -27.98 -7.37 10.54
N ALA A 14 -27.34 -7.72 9.41
CA ALA A 14 -26.30 -8.73 9.37
C ALA A 14 -25.26 -8.40 10.46
N GLU A 15 -25.13 -9.29 11.44
CA GLU A 15 -24.22 -9.10 12.56
C GLU A 15 -22.81 -8.97 12.01
N ARG A 16 -22.07 -7.93 12.45
CA ARG A 16 -20.75 -7.63 11.91
C ARG A 16 -19.81 -8.80 12.16
N GLU A 17 -19.13 -9.26 11.12
CA GLU A 17 -18.12 -10.30 11.27
C GLU A 17 -16.97 -9.84 12.17
N VAL A 18 -16.61 -10.69 13.12
CA VAL A 18 -15.52 -10.46 14.08
C VAL A 18 -14.33 -11.31 13.66
N TRP A 19 -13.12 -10.77 13.82
CA TRP A 19 -11.89 -11.52 13.60
C TRP A 19 -11.85 -12.78 14.47
N ALA A 20 -11.54 -13.92 13.87
CA ALA A 20 -11.43 -15.19 14.58
C ALA A 20 -10.27 -15.17 15.58
N ASN A 21 -9.15 -14.54 15.21
CA ASN A 21 -7.96 -14.45 16.05
C ASN A 21 -7.36 -13.03 16.11
N LYS A 22 -6.81 -12.67 17.27
CA LYS A 22 -6.07 -11.40 17.43
C LYS A 22 -4.84 -11.31 16.52
N VAL A 23 -4.22 -12.45 16.21
CA VAL A 23 -3.04 -12.52 15.34
C VAL A 23 -3.40 -12.16 13.90
N GLU A 24 -4.55 -12.59 13.39
CA GLU A 24 -5.04 -12.23 12.05
C GLU A 24 -5.23 -10.71 11.93
N PHE A 25 -5.82 -10.10 12.96
CA PHE A 25 -5.96 -8.65 13.01
C PHE A 25 -4.61 -7.93 12.99
N VAL A 26 -3.65 -8.35 13.83
CA VAL A 26 -2.32 -7.72 13.88
C VAL A 26 -1.58 -7.92 12.55
N LEU A 27 -1.66 -9.10 11.94
CA LEU A 27 -1.05 -9.37 10.64
C LEU A 27 -1.65 -8.51 9.53
N ALA A 28 -2.97 -8.32 9.52
CA ALA A 28 -3.64 -7.44 8.57
C ALA A 28 -3.18 -5.98 8.72
N VAL A 29 -3.08 -5.49 9.95
CA VAL A 29 -2.59 -4.13 10.24
C VAL A 29 -1.13 -3.96 9.83
N VAL A 30 -0.26 -4.92 10.16
CA VAL A 30 1.15 -4.88 9.76
C VAL A 30 1.28 -4.92 8.24
N GLY A 31 0.49 -5.75 7.55
CA GLY A 31 0.45 -5.80 6.09
C GLY A 31 -0.04 -4.49 5.45
N HIS A 32 -0.94 -3.77 6.11
CA HIS A 32 -1.38 -2.45 5.67
C HIS A 32 -0.29 -1.37 5.83
N ILE A 33 0.45 -1.41 6.94
CA ILE A 33 1.51 -0.42 7.26
C ILE A 33 2.78 -0.67 6.42
N VAL A 34 3.14 -1.93 6.19
CA VAL A 34 4.34 -2.32 5.47
C VAL A 34 4.05 -2.40 3.96
N GLY A 35 4.21 -1.27 3.26
CA GLY A 35 4.04 -1.19 1.81
C GLY A 35 5.35 -1.19 1.02
N LEU A 36 5.26 -1.49 -0.29
CA LEU A 36 6.37 -1.37 -1.26
C LEU A 36 7.03 0.02 -1.23
N GLY A 37 6.25 1.08 -0.97
CA GLY A 37 6.75 2.44 -0.82
C GLY A 37 7.80 2.57 0.29
N ASN A 38 7.69 1.82 1.39
CA ASN A 38 8.68 1.84 2.47
C ASN A 38 10.01 1.22 2.03
N VAL A 39 10.00 0.28 1.09
CA VAL A 39 11.21 -0.45 0.66
C VAL A 39 12.19 0.45 -0.10
N TRP A 40 11.70 1.33 -0.97
CA TRP A 40 12.58 2.21 -1.77
C TRP A 40 12.59 3.66 -1.31
N ARG A 41 11.47 4.19 -0.81
CA ARG A 41 11.36 5.62 -0.50
C ARG A 41 12.07 5.96 0.80
N PHE A 42 11.97 5.09 1.79
CA PHE A 42 12.62 5.31 3.07
C PHE A 42 14.16 5.34 2.94
N PRO A 43 14.82 4.37 2.27
CA PRO A 43 16.26 4.45 2.05
C PRO A 43 16.68 5.67 1.21
N TYR A 44 15.89 6.02 0.18
CA TYR A 44 16.18 7.18 -0.66
C TYR A 44 16.13 8.49 0.14
N LEU A 45 15.12 8.68 0.99
CA LEU A 45 15.02 9.87 1.85
C LEU A 45 16.13 9.91 2.90
N CYS A 46 16.45 8.78 3.54
CA CYS A 46 17.54 8.70 4.49
C CYS A 46 18.85 9.13 3.84
N TYR A 47 19.18 8.57 2.66
CA TYR A 47 20.41 8.90 1.95
C TYR A 47 20.50 10.40 1.59
N LYS A 48 19.41 10.99 1.09
CA LYS A 48 19.39 12.41 0.70
C LYS A 48 19.47 13.38 1.89
N ASN A 49 18.92 13.00 3.04
CA ASN A 49 18.78 13.89 4.20
C ASN A 49 19.85 13.66 5.29
N GLY A 50 21.07 13.28 4.90
CA GLY A 50 22.19 13.11 5.84
C GLY A 50 22.29 11.72 6.47
N GLY A 51 21.75 10.69 5.80
CA GLY A 51 21.88 9.28 6.19
C GLY A 51 21.24 8.98 7.53
N GLY A 52 22.07 8.53 8.49
CA GLY A 52 21.65 8.15 9.84
C GLY A 52 21.05 9.30 10.66
N ALA A 53 21.41 10.56 10.38
CA ALA A 53 20.89 11.71 11.14
C ALA A 53 19.38 11.94 10.92
N PHE A 54 18.83 11.47 9.79
CA PHE A 54 17.40 11.55 9.48
C PHE A 54 16.52 10.70 10.41
N PHE A 55 17.09 9.71 11.10
CA PHE A 55 16.35 8.86 12.03
C PHE A 55 15.85 9.62 13.27
N ILE A 56 16.60 10.61 13.75
CA ILE A 56 16.25 11.37 14.96
C ILE A 56 14.89 12.08 14.79
N PRO A 57 14.69 12.96 13.78
CA PRO A 57 13.39 13.58 13.58
C PRO A 57 12.32 12.55 13.19
N TYR A 58 12.67 11.52 12.41
CA TYR A 58 11.72 10.48 12.01
C TYR A 58 11.10 9.75 13.20
N VAL A 59 11.91 9.31 14.16
CA VAL A 59 11.43 8.61 15.37
C VAL A 59 10.63 9.56 16.28
N LEU A 60 11.06 10.83 16.39
CA LEU A 60 10.30 11.82 17.15
C LEU A 60 8.90 12.02 16.58
N PHE A 61 8.75 12.26 15.28
CA PHE A 61 7.44 12.40 14.63
C PHE A 61 6.61 11.11 14.68
N LEU A 62 7.27 9.95 14.66
CA LEU A 62 6.59 8.66 14.81
C LEU A 62 5.93 8.56 16.18
N PHE A 63 6.62 8.92 17.26
CA PHE A 63 6.03 8.85 18.60
C PHE A 63 5.07 10.00 18.91
N THR A 64 5.32 11.21 18.41
CA THR A 64 4.49 12.38 18.72
C THR A 64 3.25 12.50 17.84
N CYS A 65 3.30 12.04 16.59
CA CYS A 65 2.19 12.13 15.64
C CYS A 65 1.74 10.75 15.16
N GLY A 66 2.66 9.88 14.76
CA GLY A 66 2.32 8.58 14.18
C GLY A 66 1.54 7.67 15.14
N LEU A 67 2.10 7.43 16.33
CA LEU A 67 1.50 6.55 17.34
C LEU A 67 0.16 7.10 17.86
N PRO A 68 0.01 8.39 18.21
CA PRO A 68 -1.29 8.93 18.62
C PRO A 68 -2.35 8.84 17.53
N LEU A 69 -2.01 9.11 16.27
CA LEU A 69 -2.96 9.01 15.16
C LEU A 69 -3.39 7.56 14.92
N PHE A 70 -2.46 6.61 14.96
CA PHE A 70 -2.76 5.19 14.81
C PHE A 70 -3.67 4.66 15.94
N LEU A 71 -3.41 5.06 17.18
CA LEU A 71 -4.24 4.71 18.32
C LEU A 71 -5.63 5.36 18.24
N LEU A 72 -5.71 6.62 17.79
CA LEU A 72 -6.97 7.30 17.57
C LEU A 72 -7.80 6.58 16.51
N GLU A 73 -7.23 6.26 15.35
CA GLU A 73 -7.92 5.56 14.28
C GLU A 73 -8.40 4.17 14.70
N THR A 74 -7.53 3.40 15.38
CA THR A 74 -7.87 2.05 15.84
C THR A 74 -8.96 2.08 16.91
N SER A 75 -8.84 2.98 17.90
CA SER A 75 -9.83 3.09 18.98
C SER A 75 -11.18 3.59 18.48
N LEU A 76 -11.20 4.56 17.56
CA LEU A 76 -12.41 5.05 16.89
C LEU A 76 -13.09 3.93 16.08
N GLY A 77 -12.31 3.17 15.29
CA GLY A 77 -12.83 2.03 14.51
C GLY A 77 -13.37 0.88 15.36
N GLN A 78 -12.79 0.65 16.54
CA GLN A 78 -13.30 -0.32 17.51
C GLN A 78 -14.54 0.19 18.24
N TYR A 79 -14.58 1.48 18.62
CA TYR A 79 -15.69 2.09 19.34
C TYR A 79 -16.96 2.20 18.49
N THR A 80 -16.86 2.77 17.30
CA THR A 80 -18.03 2.97 16.43
C THR A 80 -18.45 1.69 15.72
N SER A 81 -17.51 0.73 15.57
CA SER A 81 -17.76 -0.54 14.87
C SER A 81 -18.38 -0.42 13.47
N SER A 82 -18.28 0.77 12.87
CA SER A 82 -18.87 1.15 11.59
C SER A 82 -17.77 1.43 10.56
N GLY A 83 -18.10 1.39 9.26
CA GLY A 83 -17.15 1.65 8.18
C GLY A 83 -16.57 3.07 8.21
N GLY A 84 -15.45 3.30 7.52
CA GLY A 84 -14.69 4.56 7.62
C GLY A 84 -15.48 5.85 7.35
N ILE A 85 -16.48 5.85 6.46
CA ILE A 85 -17.36 7.02 6.23
C ILE A 85 -18.38 7.17 7.36
N THR A 86 -19.06 6.08 7.71
CA THR A 86 -20.10 6.06 8.74
C THR A 86 -19.55 6.37 10.13
N CYS A 87 -18.29 5.99 10.39
CA CYS A 87 -17.59 6.25 11.65
C CYS A 87 -17.42 7.76 11.93
N TRP A 88 -17.04 8.54 10.91
CA TRP A 88 -16.99 10.00 11.01
C TRP A 88 -18.37 10.62 11.17
N ARG A 89 -19.39 10.08 10.50
CA ARG A 89 -20.78 10.55 10.60
C ARG A 89 -21.37 10.37 12.01
N GLU A 90 -21.07 9.25 12.67
CA GLU A 90 -21.54 8.97 14.04
C GLU A 90 -20.81 9.78 15.11
N THR A 91 -19.52 10.08 14.89
CA THR A 91 -18.74 10.89 15.83
C THR A 91 -19.07 12.38 15.69
N CYS A 92 -19.00 12.90 14.47
CA CYS A 92 -19.21 14.32 14.16
C CYS A 92 -19.58 14.47 12.67
N PRO A 93 -20.84 14.78 12.32
CA PRO A 93 -21.28 14.88 10.92
C PRO A 93 -20.55 15.97 10.12
N LEU A 94 -19.93 16.96 10.77
CA LEU A 94 -19.10 17.96 10.11
C LEU A 94 -17.81 17.35 9.49
N PHE A 95 -17.28 16.27 10.06
CA PHE A 95 -16.09 15.58 9.58
C PHE A 95 -16.41 14.46 8.57
N GLU A 96 -17.64 14.36 8.09
CA GLU A 96 -18.03 13.36 7.08
C GLU A 96 -17.16 13.45 5.82
N GLY A 97 -16.72 14.65 5.44
CA GLY A 97 -15.81 14.89 4.32
C GLY A 97 -14.45 14.20 4.46
N LEU A 98 -13.98 13.94 5.69
CA LEU A 98 -12.72 13.23 5.94
C LEU A 98 -12.82 11.76 5.51
N GLY A 99 -13.98 11.13 5.73
CA GLY A 99 -14.24 9.76 5.30
C GLY A 99 -14.32 9.61 3.78
N TYR A 100 -14.97 10.56 3.08
CA TYR A 100 -14.97 10.55 1.61
C TYR A 100 -13.57 10.83 1.04
N GLY A 101 -12.83 11.77 1.65
CA GLY A 101 -11.46 12.09 1.25
C GLY A 101 -10.52 10.88 1.37
N SER A 102 -10.58 10.14 2.47
CA SER A 102 -9.74 8.95 2.65
C SER A 102 -10.06 7.85 1.64
N GLN A 103 -11.34 7.67 1.28
CA GLN A 103 -11.73 6.70 0.25
C GLN A 103 -11.21 7.08 -1.14
N VAL A 104 -11.32 8.34 -1.53
CA VAL A 104 -10.79 8.82 -2.81
C VAL A 104 -9.27 8.61 -2.88
N VAL A 105 -8.53 8.96 -1.82
CA VAL A 105 -7.08 8.73 -1.74
C VAL A 105 -6.74 7.23 -1.85
N THR A 106 -7.52 6.38 -1.19
CA THR A 106 -7.33 4.92 -1.23
C THR A 106 -7.55 4.37 -2.64
N LEU A 107 -8.57 4.84 -3.36
CA LEU A 107 -8.84 4.46 -4.75
C LEU A 107 -7.70 4.87 -5.68
N TYR A 108 -7.25 6.13 -5.62
CA TYR A 108 -6.12 6.60 -6.44
C TYR A 108 -4.83 5.83 -6.16
N THR A 109 -4.57 5.56 -4.87
CA THR A 109 -3.42 4.77 -4.46
C THR A 109 -3.53 3.34 -4.99
N GLY A 110 -4.70 2.71 -4.88
CA GLY A 110 -4.96 1.36 -5.39
C GLY A 110 -4.65 1.23 -6.89
N ILE A 111 -5.14 2.15 -7.72
CA ILE A 111 -4.92 2.13 -9.18
C ILE A 111 -3.42 2.15 -9.51
N TYR A 112 -2.67 3.06 -8.90
CA TYR A 112 -1.23 3.17 -9.13
C TYR A 112 -0.46 1.95 -8.63
N TYR A 113 -0.80 1.42 -7.45
CA TYR A 113 -0.12 0.26 -6.88
C TYR A 113 -0.37 -1.03 -7.67
N ILE A 114 -1.56 -1.21 -8.25
CA ILE A 114 -1.87 -2.36 -9.12
C ILE A 114 -0.94 -2.40 -10.34
N ILE A 115 -0.65 -1.24 -10.94
CA ILE A 115 0.27 -1.14 -12.09
C ILE A 115 1.69 -1.57 -11.68
N ILE A 116 2.18 -1.11 -10.52
CA ILE A 116 3.49 -1.53 -10.00
C ILE A 116 3.53 -3.03 -9.75
N LEU A 117 2.48 -3.58 -9.12
CA LEU A 117 2.39 -5.02 -8.88
C LEU A 117 2.41 -5.80 -10.19
N ALA A 118 1.71 -5.33 -11.23
CA ALA A 118 1.72 -5.95 -12.55
C ALA A 118 3.14 -5.97 -13.15
N TRP A 119 3.91 -4.88 -13.03
CA TRP A 119 5.31 -4.86 -13.43
C TRP A 119 6.15 -5.84 -12.59
N ALA A 120 6.00 -5.84 -11.27
CA ALA A 120 6.73 -6.76 -10.39
C ALA A 120 6.45 -8.23 -10.75
N PHE A 121 5.20 -8.58 -11.05
CA PHE A 121 4.84 -9.92 -11.54
C PHE A 121 5.50 -10.24 -12.88
N LEU A 122 5.51 -9.31 -13.83
CA LEU A 122 6.21 -9.49 -15.11
C LEU A 122 7.70 -9.78 -14.89
N TYR A 123 8.39 -8.97 -14.08
CA TYR A 123 9.80 -9.19 -13.74
C TYR A 123 10.03 -10.50 -12.98
N LEU A 124 9.10 -10.92 -12.11
CA LEU A 124 9.17 -12.19 -11.41
C LEU A 124 9.13 -13.36 -12.40
N PHE A 125 8.19 -13.37 -13.35
CA PHE A 125 8.11 -14.43 -14.36
C PHE A 125 9.32 -14.42 -15.31
N SER A 126 9.76 -13.24 -15.74
CA SER A 126 10.98 -13.10 -16.55
C SER A 126 12.27 -13.49 -15.81
N SER A 127 12.25 -13.62 -14.48
CA SER A 127 13.41 -14.08 -13.70
C SER A 127 13.57 -15.60 -13.67
N PHE A 128 12.57 -16.36 -14.16
CA PHE A 128 12.69 -17.82 -14.28
C PHE A 128 13.44 -18.26 -15.55
N GLU A 129 13.81 -17.33 -16.43
CA GLU A 129 14.66 -17.62 -17.59
C GLU A 129 16.13 -17.84 -17.17
N SER A 130 16.82 -18.74 -17.87
CA SER A 130 18.22 -19.13 -17.55
C SER A 130 19.23 -17.98 -17.71
N VAL A 131 18.93 -17.03 -18.61
CA VAL A 131 19.67 -15.78 -18.77
C VAL A 131 18.68 -14.65 -18.61
N LEU A 132 18.90 -13.78 -17.64
CA LEU A 132 17.98 -12.68 -17.35
C LEU A 132 17.93 -11.71 -18.54
N PRO A 133 16.74 -11.29 -19.00
CA PRO A 133 16.61 -10.47 -20.21
C PRO A 133 17.23 -9.08 -20.07
N TRP A 134 17.45 -8.58 -18.85
CA TRP A 134 18.16 -7.31 -18.61
C TRP A 134 19.67 -7.48 -18.35
N ALA A 135 20.20 -8.71 -18.42
CA ALA A 135 21.64 -8.97 -18.28
C ALA A 135 22.42 -8.72 -19.58
N SER A 136 21.79 -8.93 -20.73
CA SER A 136 22.42 -8.73 -22.05
C SER A 136 21.86 -7.50 -22.76
N CYS A 137 22.69 -6.91 -23.64
CA CYS A 137 22.26 -5.83 -24.52
C CYS A 137 21.69 -6.33 -25.86
N ASP A 138 21.55 -7.65 -26.05
CA ASP A 138 21.16 -8.28 -27.32
C ASP A 138 19.65 -8.59 -27.38
N ASN A 139 18.83 -7.56 -27.16
CA ASN A 139 17.37 -7.69 -27.17
C ASN A 139 16.75 -6.76 -28.20
N ALA A 140 15.59 -7.14 -28.75
CA ALA A 140 14.87 -6.37 -29.78
C ALA A 140 14.46 -4.96 -29.32
N TRP A 141 14.31 -4.73 -28.01
CA TRP A 141 13.95 -3.44 -27.41
C TRP A 141 15.16 -2.54 -27.09
N ASN A 142 16.40 -3.00 -27.29
CA ASN A 142 17.58 -2.20 -27.00
C ASN A 142 17.92 -1.23 -28.15
N THR A 143 18.08 0.04 -27.82
CA THR A 143 18.57 1.06 -28.76
C THR A 143 20.09 0.95 -28.94
N SER A 144 20.62 1.36 -30.10
CA SER A 144 22.05 1.26 -30.48
C SER A 144 23.03 1.84 -29.45
N ASN A 145 22.59 2.77 -28.59
CA ASN A 145 23.41 3.39 -27.55
C ASN A 145 23.74 2.43 -26.38
N SER A 146 22.90 1.41 -26.13
CA SER A 146 23.11 0.37 -25.11
C SER A 146 24.23 -0.59 -25.51
N LEU A 147 24.29 -0.96 -26.80
CA LEU A 147 25.33 -1.81 -27.38
C LEU A 147 26.71 -1.12 -27.34
N LEU A 148 26.75 0.20 -27.56
CA LEU A 148 27.99 0.99 -27.51
C LEU A 148 28.63 1.03 -26.10
N LYS A 149 27.82 1.04 -25.03
CA LYS A 149 28.34 1.05 -23.64
C LYS A 149 28.96 -0.29 -23.25
N PHE A 150 28.37 -1.41 -23.67
CA PHE A 150 28.95 -2.73 -23.43
C PHE A 150 30.25 -2.92 -24.21
N ASN A 151 30.30 -2.46 -25.46
CA ASN A 151 31.50 -2.50 -26.29
C ASN A 151 32.63 -1.60 -25.72
N LYS A 152 32.30 -0.38 -25.26
CA LYS A 152 33.29 0.52 -24.61
C LYS A 152 33.87 -0.03 -23.31
N LYS A 153 33.09 -0.77 -22.51
CA LYS A 153 33.61 -1.45 -21.30
C LYS A 153 34.61 -2.53 -21.68
N ASN A 154 34.24 -3.43 -22.60
CA ASN A 154 35.15 -4.47 -23.09
C ASN A 154 36.41 -3.90 -23.78
N PHE A 155 36.32 -2.77 -24.47
CA PHE A 155 37.49 -2.16 -25.11
C PHE A 155 38.41 -1.41 -24.12
N LYS A 156 37.86 -0.87 -23.02
CA LYS A 156 38.67 -0.23 -21.96
C LYS A 156 39.36 -1.24 -21.04
N ASP A 157 38.90 -2.49 -21.00
CA ASP A 157 39.54 -3.56 -20.23
C ASP A 157 40.65 -4.29 -21.03
N ILE A 158 40.89 -3.89 -22.29
CA ILE A 158 41.89 -4.47 -23.21
C ILE A 158 43.07 -3.51 -23.48
N PHE A 159 43.01 -2.26 -23.01
CA PHE A 159 44.11 -1.27 -23.10
C PHE A 159 44.44 -0.64 -21.75
#